data_AF-G3W4X7-F1
#
_entry.id   AF-G3W4X7-F1
#
_cell.length_a   1.000
_cell.length_b   1.000
_cell.length_c   1.000
_cell.angle_alpha   90.00
_cell.angle_beta   90.00
_cell.angle_gamma   90.00
#
_symmetry.space_group_name_H-M   'P 1'
#
loop_
_entity.id
_entity.type
_entity.pdbx_description
1 polymer ?
#
loop_
_entity_poly.entity_id
_entity_poly.type
_entity_poly.pdbx_seq_one_letter_code
_entity_poly.pdbx_strand_id
1 'polypeptide(L)'
;PICGVSLLHYSPIGKCKPFKVLATETINYKALDADIYNAIPTEKVDGTCCYVTTYKGQPYLWARLDRKPNKQAEKRFKRFLYSKENSKEFIWNVEEDFKSIPEYWIPAKDIEQLNGNPVPDENGHIPGWVPVEKNNKQYCWHSSVVSYEFELALVLNRHADDPGLLEISAVPLSDLLEQTLELIGTNINGNPYGLGSKKHPIHFLVPHGAFQIKNQPTLKHEDLLSWFEGCREGKIEGIVWHCNDGCLIKVHRHHLGLRWPIPETYMNSRPVVINMNMNKFDCAFDSKSLFNHFSKLDNQKFGRLKDIKLDVGI
;
A
#
# COMPACT_ATOMS: atom_id res chain seq x y z
N PRO A 1 -1.13 11.25 2.70
CA PRO A 1 -0.21 10.70 3.72
C PRO A 1 0.51 9.42 3.25
N ILE A 2 1.82 9.54 2.98
CA ILE A 2 2.56 8.54 2.17
C ILE A 2 3.80 7.98 2.92
N CYS A 3 4.26 8.65 3.96
CA CYS A 3 5.33 8.19 4.83
C CYS A 3 4.79 7.90 6.23
N GLY A 4 4.52 6.62 6.51
CA GLY A 4 4.11 6.21 7.84
C GLY A 4 5.30 6.08 8.80
N VAL A 5 5.17 6.67 9.99
CA VAL A 5 6.10 6.53 11.11
C VAL A 5 5.87 5.20 11.81
N SER A 6 6.92 4.64 12.38
CA SER A 6 6.82 3.38 13.10
C SER A 6 6.29 3.55 14.52
N LEU A 7 5.34 2.69 14.91
CA LEU A 7 4.69 2.70 16.23
C LEU A 7 5.69 2.58 17.38
N LEU A 8 6.57 1.59 17.28
CA LEU A 8 7.51 1.22 18.32
C LEU A 8 8.91 1.64 17.88
N HIS A 9 9.76 2.03 18.84
CA HIS A 9 11.19 2.22 18.53
C HIS A 9 11.78 0.90 18.05
N TYR A 10 12.80 0.98 17.20
CA TYR A 10 13.48 -0.21 16.71
C TYR A 10 14.93 -0.29 17.15
N SER A 11 15.33 -1.51 17.48
CA SER A 11 16.73 -1.81 17.80
C SER A 11 17.34 -2.69 16.70
N PRO A 12 18.48 -2.30 16.11
CA PRO A 12 19.18 -3.16 15.16
C PRO A 12 19.81 -4.36 15.88
N ILE A 13 19.50 -5.58 15.45
CA ILE A 13 20.12 -6.80 15.99
C ILE A 13 21.18 -7.33 15.02
N GLY A 14 22.44 -7.29 15.46
CA GLY A 14 23.57 -8.04 14.88
C GLY A 14 24.50 -7.24 13.96
N LYS A 15 25.83 -7.35 14.19
CA LYS A 15 26.88 -6.72 13.35
C LYS A 15 27.12 -7.39 11.98
N CYS A 16 26.53 -8.56 11.71
CA CYS A 16 26.82 -9.38 10.51
C CYS A 16 25.61 -10.10 9.86
N LYS A 17 24.37 -9.65 10.07
CA LYS A 17 23.17 -10.13 9.34
C LYS A 17 22.35 -8.93 8.85
N PRO A 18 21.52 -9.06 7.79
CA PRO A 18 20.69 -7.95 7.35
C PRO A 18 19.86 -7.42 8.52
N PHE A 19 19.86 -6.10 8.71
CA PHE A 19 19.23 -5.41 9.83
C PHE A 19 17.81 -5.93 10.05
N LYS A 20 17.60 -6.75 11.09
CA LYS A 20 16.25 -7.07 11.55
C LYS A 20 15.84 -5.95 12.49
N VAL A 21 14.93 -5.13 12.01
CA VAL A 21 14.29 -4.03 12.73
C VAL A 21 13.22 -4.68 13.62
N LEU A 22 13.51 -4.87 14.91
CA LEU A 22 12.54 -5.37 15.88
C LEU A 22 11.98 -4.23 16.72
N ALA A 23 10.67 -4.23 16.85
CA ALA A 23 9.93 -3.35 17.74
C ALA A 23 10.38 -3.57 19.19
N THR A 24 10.62 -2.46 19.87
CA THR A 24 10.84 -2.42 21.32
C THR A 24 9.51 -2.31 22.05
N GLU A 25 9.55 -2.34 23.38
CA GLU A 25 8.39 -2.13 24.24
C GLU A 25 7.99 -0.64 24.35
N THR A 26 8.77 0.28 23.77
CA THR A 26 8.58 1.72 23.91
C THR A 26 7.94 2.33 22.67
N ILE A 27 6.80 2.99 22.87
CA ILE A 27 6.10 3.76 21.83
C ILE A 27 7.00 4.91 21.36
N ASN A 28 7.00 5.14 20.05
CA ASN A 28 7.72 6.25 19.43
C ASN A 28 7.13 7.59 19.88
N TYR A 29 7.97 8.55 20.27
CA TYR A 29 7.48 9.88 20.69
C TYR A 29 6.66 10.56 19.59
N LYS A 30 7.03 10.38 18.32
CA LYS A 30 6.25 10.88 17.17
C LYS A 30 4.83 10.31 17.11
N ALA A 31 4.63 9.08 17.59
CA ALA A 31 3.30 8.48 17.67
C ALA A 31 2.47 9.06 18.83
N LEU A 32 3.13 9.40 19.95
CA LEU A 32 2.48 10.09 21.07
C LEU A 32 2.11 11.52 20.69
N ASP A 33 3.01 12.24 20.03
CA ASP A 33 2.80 13.61 19.54
C ASP A 33 1.64 13.70 18.55
N ALA A 34 1.44 12.65 17.75
CA ALA A 34 0.33 12.51 16.81
C ALA A 34 -1.00 12.02 17.46
N ASP A 35 -1.05 11.89 18.79
CA ASP A 35 -2.24 11.44 19.52
C ASP A 35 -2.79 10.08 19.06
N ILE A 36 -1.89 9.09 18.94
CA ILE A 36 -2.23 7.75 18.43
C ILE A 36 -3.37 7.05 19.19
N TYR A 37 -3.61 7.39 20.45
CA TYR A 37 -4.68 6.77 21.24
C TYR A 37 -6.09 7.10 20.72
N ASN A 38 -6.24 8.21 20.00
CA ASN A 38 -7.48 8.62 19.35
C ASN A 38 -7.48 8.34 17.83
N ALA A 39 -6.43 7.70 17.31
CA ALA A 39 -6.30 7.39 15.89
C ALA A 39 -7.22 6.24 15.44
N ILE A 40 -7.55 6.21 14.16
CA ILE A 40 -8.39 5.16 13.56
C ILE A 40 -7.49 4.01 13.07
N PRO A 41 -7.58 2.80 13.64
CA PRO A 41 -6.78 1.66 13.22
C PRO A 41 -7.36 1.01 11.95
N THR A 42 -6.50 0.67 11.01
CA THR A 42 -6.87 0.01 9.76
C THR A 42 -5.88 -1.10 9.44
N GLU A 43 -6.34 -2.11 8.70
CA GLU A 43 -5.48 -3.17 8.17
C GLU A 43 -4.42 -2.55 7.26
N LYS A 44 -3.15 -2.88 7.53
CA LYS A 44 -2.09 -2.62 6.57
C LYS A 44 -2.19 -3.65 5.45
N VAL A 45 -2.53 -3.17 4.27
CA VAL A 45 -2.64 -4.01 3.08
C VAL A 45 -1.26 -4.12 2.42
N ASP A 46 -0.75 -5.34 2.33
CA ASP A 46 0.50 -5.66 1.62
C ASP A 46 0.33 -5.58 0.10
N GLY A 47 0.51 -4.37 -0.43
CA GLY A 47 0.49 -4.07 -1.85
C GLY A 47 1.66 -3.18 -2.27
N THR A 48 1.58 -2.69 -3.51
CA THR A 48 2.43 -1.60 -3.96
C THR A 48 1.61 -0.31 -4.03
N CYS A 49 2.13 0.72 -3.37
CA CYS A 49 1.40 1.97 -3.21
C CYS A 49 1.18 2.66 -4.56
N CYS A 50 0.00 3.22 -4.70
CA CYS A 50 -0.53 3.90 -5.88
C CYS A 50 -1.19 5.20 -5.46
N TYR A 51 -1.38 6.08 -6.43
CA TYR A 51 -2.05 7.36 -6.24
C TYR A 51 -2.90 7.67 -7.47
N VAL A 52 -4.08 8.25 -7.29
CA VAL A 52 -4.89 8.72 -8.42
C VAL A 52 -4.91 10.24 -8.42
N THR A 53 -4.47 10.84 -9.52
CA THR A 53 -4.47 12.30 -9.71
C THR A 53 -4.49 12.64 -11.19
N THR A 54 -4.64 13.92 -11.51
CA THR A 54 -4.74 14.41 -12.87
C THR A 54 -3.42 14.25 -13.64
N TYR A 55 -3.47 13.65 -14.82
CA TYR A 55 -2.40 13.62 -15.81
C TYR A 55 -2.99 14.02 -17.16
N LYS A 56 -2.40 15.03 -17.82
CA LYS A 56 -2.89 15.54 -19.13
C LYS A 56 -4.38 15.91 -19.11
N GLY A 57 -4.85 16.47 -18.00
CA GLY A 57 -6.23 16.94 -17.82
C GLY A 57 -7.25 15.85 -17.44
N GLN A 58 -6.82 14.59 -17.25
CA GLN A 58 -7.72 13.48 -16.93
C GLN A 58 -7.30 12.74 -15.65
N PRO A 59 -8.24 12.15 -14.88
CA PRO A 59 -7.91 11.25 -13.78
C PRO A 59 -7.04 10.07 -14.25
N TYR A 60 -5.95 9.80 -13.54
CA TYR A 60 -4.98 8.80 -13.96
C TYR A 60 -4.41 8.04 -12.76
N LEU A 61 -4.00 6.79 -12.97
CA LEU A 61 -3.30 6.02 -11.95
C LEU A 61 -1.81 6.34 -12.00
N TRP A 62 -1.21 6.51 -10.84
CA TRP A 62 0.20 6.78 -10.64
C TRP A 62 0.81 5.72 -9.74
N ALA A 63 1.96 5.20 -10.14
CA ALA A 63 2.71 4.22 -9.37
C ALA A 63 3.77 4.91 -8.52
N ARG A 64 4.05 4.33 -7.35
CA ARG A 64 5.10 4.80 -6.46
C ARG A 64 6.47 4.71 -7.13
N LEU A 65 7.20 5.82 -7.16
CA LEU A 65 8.59 5.87 -7.58
C LEU A 65 9.40 6.79 -6.68
N ASP A 66 10.14 6.21 -5.73
CA ASP A 66 11.03 6.97 -4.87
C ASP A 66 12.28 7.39 -5.62
N ARG A 67 12.61 8.69 -5.58
CA ARG A 67 13.90 9.19 -6.05
C ARG A 67 14.96 8.81 -5.00
N LYS A 68 15.81 7.86 -5.39
CA LYS A 68 16.86 7.30 -4.53
C LYS A 68 18.18 8.05 -4.67
N PRO A 69 19.04 8.03 -3.65
CA PRO A 69 20.37 8.58 -3.75
C PRO A 69 21.20 7.78 -4.76
N ASN A 70 22.22 8.43 -5.32
CA ASN A 70 23.23 7.78 -6.13
C ASN A 70 24.17 6.93 -5.23
N LYS A 71 25.00 6.09 -5.84
CA LYS A 71 25.87 5.15 -5.08
C LYS A 71 26.83 5.85 -4.11
N GLN A 72 27.33 7.03 -4.47
CA GLN A 72 28.28 7.79 -3.65
C GLN A 72 27.58 8.41 -2.45
N ALA A 73 26.44 9.05 -2.68
CA ALA A 73 25.60 9.64 -1.66
C ALA A 73 25.07 8.58 -0.68
N GLU A 74 24.59 7.44 -1.18
CA GLU A 74 24.14 6.32 -0.36
C GLU A 74 25.26 5.81 0.57
N LYS A 75 26.49 5.72 0.07
CA LYS A 75 27.67 5.32 0.88
C LYS A 75 28.03 6.37 1.93
N ARG A 76 27.88 7.67 1.62
CA ARG A 76 28.12 8.77 2.57
C ARG A 76 27.06 8.79 3.66
N PHE A 77 25.79 8.64 3.29
CA PHE A 77 24.66 8.58 4.22
C PHE A 77 24.74 7.37 5.15
N LYS A 78 25.04 6.17 4.62
CA LYS A 78 25.25 4.97 5.47
C LYS A 78 26.39 5.18 6.48
N ARG A 79 27.51 5.79 6.08
CA ARG A 79 28.61 6.09 7.02
C ARG A 79 28.18 7.05 8.12
N PHE A 80 27.40 8.06 7.78
CA PHE A 80 26.80 8.97 8.75
C PHE A 80 25.88 8.24 9.72
N LEU A 81 24.99 7.35 9.25
CA LEU A 81 24.14 6.56 10.15
C LEU A 81 24.94 5.66 11.11
N TYR A 82 26.13 5.21 10.73
CA TYR A 82 26.99 4.36 11.57
C TYR A 82 27.90 5.13 12.54
N SER A 83 28.11 6.43 12.35
CA SER A 83 28.95 7.20 13.28
C SER A 83 28.19 7.45 14.59
N LYS A 84 28.79 7.01 15.71
CA LYS A 84 28.19 7.04 17.06
C LYS A 84 28.02 8.44 17.67
N GLU A 85 28.57 9.47 17.03
CA GLU A 85 28.49 10.86 17.45
C GLU A 85 27.83 11.68 16.34
N ASN A 86 26.50 11.79 16.32
CA ASN A 86 25.85 12.72 15.40
C ASN A 86 24.80 13.54 16.14
N SER A 87 25.26 14.64 16.74
CA SER A 87 24.41 15.79 17.10
C SER A 87 24.16 16.72 15.91
N LYS A 88 24.73 16.42 14.73
CA LYS A 88 24.57 17.19 13.50
C LYS A 88 23.72 16.42 12.50
N GLU A 89 22.81 17.10 11.82
CA GLU A 89 21.99 16.55 10.74
C GLU A 89 22.83 16.26 9.49
N PHE A 90 22.41 15.27 8.70
CA PHE A 90 23.04 14.97 7.42
C PHE A 90 22.60 15.98 6.36
N ILE A 91 23.56 16.64 5.73
CA ILE A 91 23.28 17.62 4.67
C ILE A 91 23.31 16.93 3.30
N TRP A 92 22.16 16.95 2.63
CA TRP A 92 21.96 16.47 1.26
C TRP A 92 22.19 17.59 0.25
N ASN A 93 22.90 17.29 -0.83
CA ASN A 93 22.89 18.09 -2.06
C ASN A 93 21.89 17.46 -3.04
N VAL A 94 20.66 17.97 -3.10
CA VAL A 94 19.56 17.38 -3.88
C VAL A 94 19.87 17.25 -5.38
N GLU A 95 20.71 18.15 -5.93
CA GLU A 95 21.08 18.14 -7.34
C GLU A 95 22.08 17.03 -7.66
N GLU A 96 23.08 16.85 -6.80
CA GLU A 96 24.19 15.92 -7.04
C GLU A 96 23.94 14.53 -6.45
N ASP A 97 23.32 14.44 -5.27
CA ASP A 97 23.24 13.22 -4.48
C ASP A 97 22.18 12.24 -4.98
N PHE A 98 21.26 12.65 -5.86
CA PHE A 98 20.09 11.85 -6.24
C PHE A 98 20.09 11.46 -7.71
N LYS A 99 19.49 10.30 -8.00
CA LYS A 99 19.26 9.86 -9.38
C LYS A 99 18.33 10.83 -10.12
N SER A 100 18.45 10.86 -11.44
CA SER A 100 17.50 11.57 -12.29
C SER A 100 16.10 10.99 -12.15
N ILE A 101 15.11 11.85 -12.35
CA ILE A 101 13.68 11.51 -12.33
C ILE A 101 13.12 11.53 -13.75
N PRO A 102 12.09 10.73 -14.05
CA PRO A 102 11.31 10.87 -15.28
C PRO A 102 10.64 12.25 -15.41
N GLU A 103 10.33 12.67 -16.64
CA GLU A 103 9.74 13.99 -16.96
C GLU A 103 8.49 14.31 -16.15
N TYR A 104 7.58 13.35 -16.01
CA TYR A 104 6.30 13.52 -15.29
C TYR A 104 6.37 12.99 -13.87
N TRP A 105 7.54 12.90 -13.25
CA TRP A 105 7.62 12.54 -11.84
C TRP A 105 7.13 13.70 -10.97
N ILE A 106 6.29 13.39 -9.98
CA ILE A 106 5.85 14.36 -8.99
C ILE A 106 6.22 13.91 -7.58
N PRO A 107 6.63 14.82 -6.69
CA PRO A 107 6.84 14.48 -5.29
C PRO A 107 5.52 14.04 -4.66
N ALA A 108 5.60 13.12 -3.71
CA ALA A 108 4.48 12.81 -2.85
C ALA A 108 4.03 14.05 -2.06
N LYS A 109 2.74 14.10 -1.72
CA LYS A 109 2.18 15.11 -0.82
C LYS A 109 2.83 15.01 0.56
N ASP A 110 2.89 16.15 1.25
CA ASP A 110 3.33 16.27 2.64
C ASP A 110 4.81 15.88 2.87
N ILE A 111 5.63 15.87 1.82
CA ILE A 111 7.09 15.80 1.98
C ILE A 111 7.58 17.15 2.50
N GLU A 112 8.44 17.10 3.51
CA GLU A 112 9.15 18.27 4.02
C GLU A 112 9.91 18.98 2.89
N GLN A 113 9.79 20.30 2.83
CA GLN A 113 10.47 21.10 1.81
C GLN A 113 11.47 22.04 2.46
N LEU A 114 12.68 22.06 1.91
CA LEU A 114 13.73 23.03 2.26
C LEU A 114 13.99 23.89 1.02
N ASN A 115 13.74 25.20 1.14
CA ASN A 115 13.86 26.15 0.04
C ASN A 115 13.08 25.74 -1.23
N GLY A 116 11.88 25.16 -1.04
CA GLY A 116 11.02 24.67 -2.14
C GLY A 116 11.43 23.33 -2.75
N ASN A 117 12.51 22.70 -2.28
CA ASN A 117 12.94 21.38 -2.72
C ASN A 117 12.50 20.29 -1.75
N PRO A 118 12.00 19.15 -2.23
CA PRO A 118 11.62 18.04 -1.37
C PRO A 118 12.85 17.43 -0.69
N VAL A 119 12.75 17.26 0.63
CA VAL A 119 13.80 16.71 1.47
C VAL A 119 13.66 15.17 1.55
N PRO A 120 14.76 14.41 1.58
CA PRO A 120 14.71 12.97 1.75
C PRO A 120 14.18 12.56 3.13
N ASP A 121 13.51 11.41 3.18
CA ASP A 121 13.05 10.79 4.42
C ASP A 121 14.22 10.22 5.26
N GLU A 122 13.88 9.61 6.40
CA GLU A 122 14.86 8.97 7.29
C GLU A 122 15.69 7.84 6.65
N ASN A 123 15.21 7.29 5.52
CA ASN A 123 15.93 6.28 4.73
C ASN A 123 16.77 6.91 3.60
N GLY A 124 16.74 8.23 3.48
CA GLY A 124 17.42 8.98 2.43
C GLY A 124 16.73 8.93 1.08
N HIS A 125 15.45 8.56 1.02
CA HIS A 125 14.67 8.54 -0.22
C HIS A 125 13.78 9.77 -0.34
N ILE A 126 13.51 10.23 -1.55
CA ILE A 126 12.47 11.23 -1.79
C ILE A 126 11.24 10.52 -2.40
N PRO A 127 10.18 10.30 -1.60
CA PRO A 127 8.87 9.85 -2.03
C PRO A 127 8.35 10.50 -3.31
N GLY A 128 7.82 9.72 -4.25
CA GLY A 128 7.18 10.31 -5.43
C GLY A 128 6.37 9.35 -6.27
N TRP A 129 5.88 9.87 -7.39
CA TRP A 129 4.89 9.21 -8.24
C TRP A 129 5.22 9.39 -9.71
N VAL A 130 4.86 8.40 -10.53
CA VAL A 130 4.88 8.51 -11.99
C VAL A 130 3.59 7.96 -12.60
N PRO A 131 3.12 8.50 -13.73
CA PRO A 131 1.88 8.04 -14.35
C PRO A 131 2.03 6.62 -14.90
N VAL A 132 1.00 5.80 -14.75
CA VAL A 132 0.92 4.42 -15.23
C VAL A 132 0.41 4.40 -16.67
N GLU A 133 1.32 4.52 -17.63
CA GLU A 133 0.95 4.48 -19.05
C GLU A 133 0.71 3.05 -19.54
N LYS A 134 -0.28 2.86 -20.42
CA LYS A 134 -0.79 1.54 -20.89
C LYS A 134 0.30 0.59 -21.40
N ASN A 135 1.37 1.12 -22.00
CA ASN A 135 2.45 0.34 -22.62
C ASN A 135 3.72 0.24 -21.77
N ASN A 136 3.69 0.73 -20.53
CA ASN A 136 4.85 0.65 -19.64
C ASN A 136 4.98 -0.75 -19.03
N LYS A 137 5.99 -1.52 -19.48
CA LYS A 137 6.26 -2.88 -18.98
C LYS A 137 6.55 -2.93 -17.48
N GLN A 138 7.09 -1.87 -16.89
CA GLN A 138 7.36 -1.81 -15.45
C GLN A 138 6.06 -1.81 -14.63
N TYR A 139 5.01 -1.20 -15.16
CA TYR A 139 3.74 -1.01 -14.47
C TYR A 139 2.59 -1.80 -15.11
N CYS A 140 2.88 -2.88 -15.83
CA CYS A 140 1.87 -3.66 -16.54
C CYS A 140 0.74 -4.20 -15.64
N TRP A 141 1.03 -4.51 -14.37
CA TRP A 141 0.02 -4.93 -13.37
C TRP A 141 -0.80 -3.78 -12.81
N HIS A 142 -0.27 -2.56 -12.81
CA HIS A 142 -1.04 -1.37 -12.47
C HIS A 142 -1.99 -1.05 -13.64
N SER A 143 -1.50 -1.15 -14.88
CA SER A 143 -2.32 -0.95 -16.08
C SER A 143 -3.45 -1.96 -16.22
N SER A 144 -3.36 -3.17 -15.63
CA SER A 144 -4.41 -4.19 -15.74
C SER A 144 -5.66 -3.92 -14.89
N VAL A 145 -5.58 -2.99 -13.93
CA VAL A 145 -6.69 -2.64 -13.02
C VAL A 145 -7.34 -1.31 -13.36
N VAL A 146 -6.98 -0.70 -14.49
CA VAL A 146 -7.57 0.55 -14.98
C VAL A 146 -7.94 0.44 -16.45
N SER A 147 -9.06 1.05 -16.81
CA SER A 147 -9.45 1.30 -18.19
C SER A 147 -9.53 2.80 -18.41
N TYR A 148 -8.50 3.39 -19.01
CA TYR A 148 -8.51 4.82 -19.34
C TYR A 148 -9.51 5.19 -20.44
N GLU A 149 -9.89 4.23 -21.29
CA GLU A 149 -10.91 4.43 -22.33
C GLU A 149 -12.29 4.67 -21.72
N PHE A 150 -12.59 3.99 -20.62
CA PHE A 150 -13.87 4.10 -19.91
C PHE A 150 -13.75 4.88 -18.60
N GLU A 151 -12.56 5.39 -18.29
CA GLU A 151 -12.22 6.09 -17.05
C GLU A 151 -12.56 5.28 -15.78
N LEU A 152 -12.37 3.96 -15.80
CA LEU A 152 -12.71 3.05 -14.71
C LEU A 152 -11.47 2.44 -14.03
N ALA A 153 -11.62 2.13 -12.75
CA ALA A 153 -10.70 1.35 -11.93
C ALA A 153 -11.39 0.11 -11.37
N LEU A 154 -10.67 -1.01 -11.28
CA LEU A 154 -11.14 -2.23 -10.63
C LEU A 154 -10.68 -2.22 -9.16
N VAL A 155 -11.65 -2.09 -8.26
CA VAL A 155 -11.42 -1.85 -6.84
C VAL A 155 -11.94 -2.99 -5.99
N LEU A 156 -11.19 -3.34 -4.95
CA LEU A 156 -11.64 -4.18 -3.83
C LEU A 156 -11.87 -3.28 -2.61
N ASN A 157 -13.08 -3.27 -2.09
CA ASN A 157 -13.46 -2.46 -0.93
C ASN A 157 -14.38 -3.25 0.03
N ARG A 158 -14.84 -2.61 1.11
CA ARG A 158 -15.95 -3.09 1.92
C ARG A 158 -17.26 -2.86 1.19
N HIS A 159 -18.20 -3.80 1.35
CA HIS A 159 -19.57 -3.56 0.95
C HIS A 159 -20.18 -2.43 1.82
N ALA A 160 -20.93 -1.52 1.20
CA ALA A 160 -21.48 -0.35 1.88
C ALA A 160 -22.46 -0.73 3.01
N ASP A 161 -23.34 -1.68 2.74
CA ASP A 161 -24.41 -2.06 3.67
C ASP A 161 -24.08 -3.27 4.56
N ASP A 162 -23.01 -4.02 4.24
CA ASP A 162 -22.62 -5.22 4.99
C ASP A 162 -21.13 -5.17 5.34
N PRO A 163 -20.79 -4.71 6.56
CA PRO A 163 -19.42 -4.64 7.05
C PRO A 163 -18.64 -5.97 7.00
N GLY A 164 -19.33 -7.11 7.01
CA GLY A 164 -18.72 -8.44 6.94
C GLY A 164 -18.31 -8.86 5.53
N LEU A 165 -18.88 -8.21 4.51
CA LEU A 165 -18.73 -8.54 3.10
C LEU A 165 -17.71 -7.62 2.42
N LEU A 166 -16.87 -8.20 1.56
CA LEU A 166 -16.04 -7.46 0.62
C LEU A 166 -16.82 -7.25 -0.69
N GLU A 167 -16.51 -6.18 -1.41
CA GLU A 167 -17.05 -5.91 -2.74
C GLU A 167 -15.91 -5.68 -3.73
N ILE A 168 -16.01 -6.35 -4.88
CA ILE A 168 -15.21 -6.02 -6.06
C ILE A 168 -16.11 -5.25 -7.03
N SER A 169 -15.70 -4.05 -7.41
CA SER A 169 -16.49 -3.20 -8.30
C SER A 169 -15.63 -2.42 -9.28
N ALA A 170 -16.23 -2.06 -10.41
CA ALA A 170 -15.69 -1.04 -11.29
C ALA A 170 -16.16 0.32 -10.81
N VAL A 171 -15.22 1.23 -10.56
CA VAL A 171 -15.49 2.59 -10.08
C VAL A 171 -14.89 3.63 -11.02
N PRO A 172 -15.53 4.79 -11.22
CA PRO A 172 -14.90 5.91 -11.91
C PRO A 172 -13.57 6.31 -11.28
N LEU A 173 -12.56 6.57 -12.10
CA LEU A 173 -11.27 7.10 -11.63
C LEU A 173 -11.43 8.47 -10.96
N SER A 174 -12.44 9.26 -11.35
CA SER A 174 -12.81 10.52 -10.71
C SER A 174 -13.11 10.35 -9.22
N ASP A 175 -13.73 9.23 -8.83
CA ASP A 175 -14.14 8.97 -7.45
C ASP A 175 -12.94 8.63 -6.57
N LEU A 176 -11.80 8.29 -7.19
CA LEU A 176 -10.54 7.98 -6.53
C LEU A 176 -9.56 9.17 -6.55
N LEU A 177 -9.93 10.31 -7.14
CA LEU A 177 -9.03 11.48 -7.24
C LEU A 177 -8.47 11.88 -5.88
N GLU A 178 -7.17 12.14 -5.89
CA GLU A 178 -6.36 12.52 -4.74
C GLU A 178 -6.29 11.47 -3.62
N GLN A 179 -6.71 10.23 -3.89
CA GLN A 179 -6.58 9.10 -2.95
C GLN A 179 -5.32 8.29 -3.21
N THR A 180 -4.73 7.79 -2.12
CA THR A 180 -3.68 6.76 -2.16
C THR A 180 -4.31 5.38 -2.04
N LEU A 181 -3.83 4.43 -2.84
CA LEU A 181 -4.33 3.06 -2.90
C LEU A 181 -3.17 2.07 -2.80
N GLU A 182 -3.47 0.82 -2.48
CA GLU A 182 -2.55 -0.30 -2.62
C GLU A 182 -2.99 -1.15 -3.82
N LEU A 183 -2.10 -1.36 -4.78
CA LEU A 183 -2.30 -2.42 -5.77
C LEU A 183 -1.95 -3.75 -5.13
N ILE A 184 -2.89 -4.69 -5.12
CA ILE A 184 -2.67 -6.07 -4.69
C ILE A 184 -2.93 -7.03 -5.84
N GLY A 185 -2.39 -8.25 -5.78
CA GLY A 185 -2.70 -9.27 -6.76
C GLY A 185 -1.67 -10.36 -6.90
N THR A 186 -1.89 -11.23 -7.89
CA THR A 186 -1.10 -12.44 -8.15
C THR A 186 0.40 -12.17 -8.27
N ASN A 187 0.77 -11.02 -8.85
CA ASN A 187 2.16 -10.67 -9.14
C ASN A 187 2.70 -9.57 -8.21
N ILE A 188 2.01 -9.27 -7.11
CA ILE A 188 2.41 -8.23 -6.15
C ILE A 188 2.84 -8.88 -4.83
N ASN A 189 4.01 -8.50 -4.32
CA ASN A 189 4.55 -8.86 -2.99
C ASN A 189 4.44 -10.34 -2.62
N GLY A 190 4.57 -11.25 -3.60
CA GLY A 190 4.48 -12.70 -3.36
C GLY A 190 3.05 -13.24 -3.18
N ASN A 191 2.03 -12.45 -3.51
CA ASN A 191 0.61 -12.81 -3.47
C ASN A 191 0.11 -13.26 -2.08
N PRO A 192 0.25 -12.43 -1.03
CA PRO A 192 -0.17 -12.78 0.33
C PRO A 192 -1.66 -13.14 0.44
N TYR A 193 -2.49 -12.63 -0.47
CA TYR A 193 -3.94 -12.84 -0.47
C TYR A 193 -4.40 -14.04 -1.30
N GLY A 194 -3.49 -14.72 -2.00
CA GLY A 194 -3.81 -15.90 -2.80
C GLY A 194 -4.75 -15.59 -3.99
N LEU A 195 -4.63 -14.41 -4.58
CA LEU A 195 -5.46 -13.97 -5.69
C LEU A 195 -5.00 -14.59 -6.99
N GLY A 196 -5.92 -15.16 -7.76
CA GLY A 196 -5.68 -15.69 -9.09
C GLY A 196 -4.57 -16.75 -9.16
N SER A 197 -3.99 -16.89 -10.35
CA SER A 197 -2.85 -17.78 -10.60
C SER A 197 -1.93 -17.20 -11.67
N LYS A 198 -0.72 -17.73 -11.84
CA LYS A 198 0.17 -17.26 -12.92
C LYS A 198 -0.46 -17.33 -14.32
N LYS A 199 -1.36 -18.31 -14.54
CA LYS A 199 -2.09 -18.46 -15.81
C LYS A 199 -3.23 -17.45 -15.94
N HIS A 200 -3.88 -17.12 -14.82
CA HIS A 200 -5.01 -16.20 -14.74
C HIS A 200 -4.76 -15.20 -13.61
N PRO A 201 -3.88 -14.22 -13.83
CA PRO A 201 -3.53 -13.26 -12.79
C PRO A 201 -4.76 -12.40 -12.46
N ILE A 202 -4.92 -12.06 -11.19
CA ILE A 202 -5.97 -11.17 -10.68
C ILE A 202 -5.30 -10.08 -9.86
N HIS A 203 -5.73 -8.85 -10.06
CA HIS A 203 -5.22 -7.66 -9.37
C HIS A 203 -6.37 -6.71 -9.06
N PHE A 204 -6.24 -5.93 -7.99
CA PHE A 204 -7.20 -4.91 -7.56
C PHE A 204 -6.49 -3.71 -6.96
N LEU A 205 -7.10 -2.54 -7.08
CA LEU A 205 -6.77 -1.40 -6.22
C LEU A 205 -7.57 -1.49 -4.92
N VAL A 206 -6.91 -1.18 -3.81
CA VAL A 206 -7.54 -1.11 -2.48
C VAL A 206 -7.30 0.29 -1.91
N PRO A 207 -8.34 1.10 -1.68
CA PRO A 207 -8.17 2.41 -1.05
C PRO A 207 -7.51 2.30 0.33
N HIS A 208 -6.59 3.21 0.64
CA HIS A 208 -5.99 3.24 1.97
C HIS A 208 -7.07 3.45 3.05
N GLY A 209 -6.97 2.69 4.14
CA GLY A 209 -7.90 2.78 5.25
C GLY A 209 -9.28 2.16 5.01
N ALA A 210 -9.50 1.51 3.87
CA ALA A 210 -10.76 0.82 3.55
C ALA A 210 -11.19 -0.19 4.62
N PHE A 211 -10.23 -0.82 5.29
CA PHE A 211 -10.48 -1.91 6.24
C PHE A 211 -10.14 -1.50 7.67
N GLN A 212 -11.07 -0.79 8.32
CA GLN A 212 -10.97 -0.46 9.75
C GLN A 212 -10.95 -1.72 10.63
N ILE A 213 -10.09 -1.72 11.64
CA ILE A 213 -9.98 -2.78 12.66
C ILE A 213 -10.91 -2.41 13.80
N LYS A 214 -11.82 -3.32 14.16
CA LYS A 214 -12.82 -3.06 15.22
C LYS A 214 -12.27 -3.39 16.60
N ASN A 215 -11.59 -4.53 16.72
CA ASN A 215 -11.09 -5.01 18.00
C ASN A 215 -9.57 -4.83 18.06
N GLN A 216 -9.11 -3.58 18.06
CA GLN A 216 -7.67 -3.32 18.12
C GLN A 216 -7.07 -3.76 19.46
N PRO A 217 -5.82 -4.28 19.48
CA PRO A 217 -5.10 -4.51 20.72
C PRO A 217 -4.71 -3.19 21.37
N THR A 218 -4.33 -3.23 22.65
CA THR A 218 -3.65 -2.08 23.26
C THR A 218 -2.27 -1.89 22.60
N LEU A 219 -1.70 -0.69 22.70
CA LEU A 219 -0.40 -0.36 22.09
C LEU A 219 0.81 -0.97 22.84
N LYS A 220 0.58 -1.94 23.74
CA LYS A 220 1.64 -2.70 24.39
C LYS A 220 2.18 -3.78 23.45
N HIS A 221 3.49 -3.98 23.47
CA HIS A 221 4.17 -4.96 22.62
C HIS A 221 3.58 -6.38 22.77
N GLU A 222 3.34 -6.84 24.01
CA GLU A 222 2.76 -8.16 24.29
C GLU A 222 1.33 -8.34 23.76
N ASP A 223 0.50 -7.30 23.88
CA ASP A 223 -0.89 -7.32 23.42
C ASP A 223 -0.96 -7.32 21.89
N LEU A 224 -0.09 -6.55 21.23
CA LEU A 224 0.07 -6.57 19.78
C LEU A 224 0.47 -7.96 19.29
N LEU A 225 1.50 -8.55 19.90
CA LEU A 225 1.99 -9.88 19.56
C LEU A 225 0.87 -10.93 19.70
N SER A 226 0.21 -10.94 20.87
CA SER A 226 -0.91 -11.84 21.17
C SER A 226 -2.06 -11.67 20.18
N TRP A 227 -2.39 -10.45 19.79
CA TRP A 227 -3.46 -10.18 18.83
C TRP A 227 -3.14 -10.68 17.42
N PHE A 228 -1.92 -10.43 16.93
CA PHE A 228 -1.49 -10.89 15.60
C PHE A 228 -1.43 -12.42 15.47
N GLU A 229 -1.25 -13.17 16.56
CA GLU A 229 -1.20 -14.63 16.56
C GLU A 229 -2.52 -15.29 16.98
N GLY A 230 -3.21 -14.69 17.95
CA GLY A 230 -4.30 -15.31 18.69
C GLY A 230 -5.70 -15.11 18.12
N CYS A 231 -5.91 -14.14 17.21
CA CYS A 231 -7.26 -13.85 16.69
C CYS A 231 -7.35 -13.85 15.16
N ARG A 232 -8.58 -13.99 14.66
CA ARG A 232 -8.85 -14.04 13.21
C ARG A 232 -8.59 -12.70 12.51
N GLU A 233 -8.98 -11.58 13.13
CA GLU A 233 -8.77 -10.22 12.61
C GLU A 233 -7.28 -9.86 12.56
N GLY A 234 -6.47 -10.43 13.46
CA GLY A 234 -5.03 -10.25 13.52
C GLY A 234 -4.21 -11.00 12.47
N LYS A 235 -4.85 -11.76 11.59
CA LYS A 235 -4.19 -12.45 10.47
C LYS A 235 -3.91 -11.50 9.29
N ILE A 236 -3.27 -10.37 9.55
CA ILE A 236 -3.00 -9.28 8.59
C ILE A 236 -1.52 -8.90 8.59
N GLU A 237 -1.03 -8.17 7.58
CA GLU A 237 0.38 -7.77 7.46
C GLU A 237 0.83 -6.90 8.64
N GLY A 238 -0.06 -6.02 9.07
CA GLY A 238 0.23 -4.95 10.01
C GLY A 238 -0.99 -4.10 10.30
N ILE A 239 -0.82 -3.11 11.14
CA ILE A 239 -1.83 -2.10 11.46
C ILE A 239 -1.29 -0.74 11.03
N VAL A 240 -2.16 0.09 10.45
CA VAL A 240 -1.93 1.52 10.22
C VAL A 240 -2.96 2.31 11.02
N TRP A 241 -2.49 3.15 11.94
CA TRP A 241 -3.27 4.13 12.67
C TRP A 241 -3.26 5.45 11.92
N HIS A 242 -4.45 5.95 11.59
CA HIS A 242 -4.67 7.25 10.95
C HIS A 242 -4.93 8.29 12.04
N CYS A 243 -3.94 9.13 12.31
CA CYS A 243 -4.00 10.16 13.33
C CYS A 243 -4.73 11.41 12.82
N ASN A 244 -5.24 12.22 13.75
CA ASN A 244 -6.05 13.40 13.42
C ASN A 244 -5.26 14.51 12.71
N ASP A 245 -3.94 14.55 12.91
CA ASP A 245 -3.01 15.46 12.24
C ASP A 245 -2.60 14.98 10.82
N GLY A 246 -3.14 13.84 10.37
CA GLY A 246 -2.80 13.21 9.09
C GLY A 246 -1.57 12.29 9.15
N CYS A 247 -0.92 12.19 10.30
CA CYS A 247 0.20 11.26 10.49
C CYS A 247 -0.30 9.81 10.42
N LEU A 248 0.48 8.96 9.75
CA LEU A 248 0.22 7.52 9.72
C LEU A 248 1.22 6.83 10.61
N ILE A 249 0.76 6.17 11.65
CA ILE A 249 1.61 5.32 12.48
C ILE A 249 1.38 3.86 12.07
N LYS A 250 2.44 3.07 11.93
CA LYS A 250 2.32 1.68 11.48
C LYS A 250 3.14 0.70 12.30
N VAL A 251 2.64 -0.53 12.38
CA VAL A 251 3.38 -1.70 12.85
C VAL A 251 3.17 -2.84 11.86
N HIS A 252 4.20 -3.62 11.60
CA HIS A 252 4.14 -4.80 10.74
C HIS A 252 4.43 -6.04 11.59
N ARG A 253 3.91 -7.20 11.18
CA ARG A 253 4.19 -8.50 11.82
C ARG A 253 5.69 -8.75 12.01
N HIS A 254 6.49 -8.46 10.97
CA HIS A 254 7.92 -8.74 11.02
C HIS A 254 8.67 -7.87 12.04
N HIS A 255 8.14 -6.68 12.38
CA HIS A 255 8.68 -5.85 13.46
C HIS A 255 8.51 -6.54 14.82
N LEU A 256 7.47 -7.33 15.00
CA LEU A 256 7.24 -8.15 16.20
C LEU A 256 7.93 -9.53 16.11
N GLY A 257 8.78 -9.74 15.09
CA GLY A 257 9.45 -11.02 14.85
C GLY A 257 8.56 -12.11 14.24
N LEU A 258 7.29 -11.81 13.94
CA LEU A 258 6.34 -12.73 13.35
C LEU A 258 6.57 -12.92 11.85
N ARG A 259 6.12 -14.06 11.32
CA ARG A 259 6.18 -14.35 9.89
C ARG A 259 5.12 -13.58 9.11
N TRP A 260 5.51 -13.18 7.91
CA TRP A 260 4.64 -12.70 6.84
C TRP A 260 5.28 -13.05 5.49
N PRO A 261 4.52 -13.46 4.45
CA PRO A 261 3.08 -13.72 4.46
C PRO A 261 2.70 -14.95 5.31
N ILE A 262 1.41 -15.08 5.62
CA ILE A 262 0.82 -16.26 6.28
C ILE A 262 -0.19 -16.96 5.34
N PRO A 263 -0.42 -18.28 5.48
CA PRO A 263 -1.26 -19.02 4.52
C PRO A 263 -2.72 -18.56 4.42
N GLU A 264 -3.29 -18.11 5.54
CA GLU A 264 -4.68 -17.63 5.59
C GLU A 264 -4.71 -16.27 6.26
N THR A 265 -4.90 -15.22 5.46
CA THR A 265 -5.04 -13.86 5.94
C THR A 265 -6.49 -13.57 6.30
N TYR A 266 -6.73 -12.52 7.10
CA TYR A 266 -8.07 -12.12 7.44
C TYR A 266 -8.87 -11.79 6.17
N MET A 267 -8.34 -10.88 5.34
CA MET A 267 -8.93 -10.48 4.06
C MET A 267 -9.24 -11.66 3.14
N ASN A 268 -8.30 -12.61 2.96
CA ASN A 268 -8.53 -13.72 2.03
C ASN A 268 -9.60 -14.72 2.51
N SER A 269 -9.95 -14.69 3.79
CA SER A 269 -10.98 -15.55 4.40
C SER A 269 -12.38 -14.94 4.39
N ARG A 270 -12.53 -13.69 3.94
CA ARG A 270 -13.81 -12.96 3.96
C ARG A 270 -14.65 -13.27 2.72
N PRO A 271 -15.98 -13.35 2.88
CA PRO A 271 -16.87 -13.45 1.73
C PRO A 271 -16.76 -12.19 0.88
N VAL A 272 -17.00 -12.35 -0.42
CA VAL A 272 -16.92 -11.25 -1.39
C VAL A 272 -18.07 -11.34 -2.39
N VAL A 273 -18.61 -10.19 -2.78
CA VAL A 273 -19.56 -10.05 -3.89
C VAL A 273 -18.89 -9.27 -5.02
N ILE A 274 -19.22 -9.63 -6.26
CA ILE A 274 -18.80 -8.89 -7.45
C ILE A 274 -19.97 -8.03 -7.90
N ASN A 275 -19.73 -6.73 -8.02
CA ASN A 275 -20.71 -5.73 -8.43
C ASN A 275 -20.08 -4.78 -9.44
N MET A 276 -20.02 -5.22 -10.69
CA MET A 276 -19.44 -4.47 -11.80
C MET A 276 -20.34 -3.34 -12.30
N ASN A 277 -21.59 -3.26 -11.80
CA ASN A 277 -22.54 -2.21 -12.16
C ASN A 277 -22.67 -2.04 -13.69
N MET A 278 -22.68 -3.14 -14.45
CA MET A 278 -22.62 -3.12 -15.92
C MET A 278 -23.74 -2.29 -16.57
N ASN A 279 -24.89 -2.18 -15.93
CA ASN A 279 -26.01 -1.38 -16.43
C ASN A 279 -25.73 0.13 -16.43
N LYS A 280 -24.69 0.59 -15.72
CA LYS A 280 -24.29 2.00 -15.66
C LYS A 280 -23.28 2.38 -16.75
N PHE A 281 -22.66 1.40 -17.41
CA PHE A 281 -21.56 1.64 -18.33
C PHE A 281 -21.75 0.86 -19.64
N ASP A 282 -21.90 1.56 -20.76
CA ASP A 282 -21.88 0.94 -22.08
C ASP A 282 -20.43 0.63 -22.49
N CYS A 283 -19.86 -0.44 -21.93
CA CYS A 283 -18.46 -0.79 -22.06
C CYS A 283 -18.25 -2.09 -22.85
N ALA A 284 -17.59 -1.99 -23.99
CA ALA A 284 -17.06 -3.13 -24.73
C ALA A 284 -15.59 -3.39 -24.31
N PHE A 285 -15.40 -3.99 -23.13
CA PHE A 285 -14.06 -4.29 -22.63
C PHE A 285 -13.29 -5.29 -23.50
N ASP A 286 -11.97 -5.13 -23.58
CA ASP A 286 -11.11 -6.12 -24.23
C ASP A 286 -11.32 -7.51 -23.61
N SER A 287 -11.42 -8.52 -24.48
CA SER A 287 -11.75 -9.89 -24.08
C SER A 287 -10.81 -10.50 -23.03
N LYS A 288 -9.55 -10.05 -22.97
CA LYS A 288 -8.53 -10.52 -22.02
C LYS A 288 -8.39 -9.63 -20.79
N SER A 289 -9.12 -8.51 -20.74
CA SER A 289 -9.07 -7.58 -19.61
C SER A 289 -9.74 -8.18 -18.36
N LEU A 290 -9.24 -7.80 -17.18
CA LEU A 290 -9.89 -8.16 -15.92
C LEU A 290 -11.32 -7.65 -15.86
N PHE A 291 -11.59 -6.45 -16.36
CA PHE A 291 -12.94 -5.89 -16.44
C PHE A 291 -13.90 -6.86 -17.14
N ASN A 292 -13.58 -7.32 -18.36
CA ASN A 292 -14.42 -8.29 -19.07
C ASN A 292 -14.63 -9.60 -18.29
N HIS A 293 -13.58 -10.10 -17.64
CA HIS A 293 -13.68 -11.33 -16.83
C HIS A 293 -14.60 -11.14 -15.62
N PHE A 294 -14.49 -10.03 -14.89
CA PHE A 294 -15.33 -9.73 -13.73
C PHE A 294 -16.76 -9.35 -14.14
N SER A 295 -16.98 -8.73 -15.30
CA SER A 295 -18.32 -8.47 -15.84
C SER A 295 -19.13 -9.76 -16.04
N LYS A 296 -18.48 -10.87 -16.39
CA LYS A 296 -19.13 -12.19 -16.51
C LYS A 296 -19.48 -12.83 -15.17
N LEU A 297 -18.86 -12.35 -14.09
CA LEU A 297 -19.09 -12.80 -12.73
C LEU A 297 -19.96 -11.81 -11.94
N ASP A 298 -20.58 -10.82 -12.62
CA ASP A 298 -21.38 -9.80 -11.97
C ASP A 298 -22.52 -10.41 -11.14
N ASN A 299 -22.76 -9.83 -9.96
CA ASN A 299 -23.70 -10.29 -8.93
C ASN A 299 -23.40 -11.68 -8.32
N GLN A 300 -22.26 -12.29 -8.63
CA GLN A 300 -21.86 -13.53 -7.97
C GLN A 300 -21.25 -13.26 -6.59
N LYS A 301 -21.49 -14.20 -5.66
CA LYS A 301 -20.95 -14.19 -4.30
C LYS A 301 -20.05 -15.40 -4.08
N PHE A 302 -18.89 -15.15 -3.48
CA PHE A 302 -17.92 -16.18 -3.12
C PHE A 302 -17.77 -16.24 -1.59
N GLY A 303 -17.60 -17.45 -1.06
CA GLY A 303 -17.40 -17.65 0.37
C GLY A 303 -16.10 -17.04 0.90
N ARG A 304 -15.07 -16.95 0.03
CA ARG A 304 -13.77 -16.35 0.34
C ARG A 304 -13.22 -15.61 -0.88
N LEU A 305 -12.50 -14.52 -0.64
CA LEU A 305 -11.84 -13.75 -1.71
C LEU A 305 -10.90 -14.62 -2.57
N LYS A 306 -10.15 -15.53 -1.95
CA LYS A 306 -9.22 -16.46 -2.66
C LYS A 306 -9.93 -17.52 -3.52
N ASP A 307 -11.24 -17.71 -3.36
CA ASP A 307 -12.00 -18.71 -4.11
C ASP A 307 -12.42 -18.23 -5.50
N ILE A 308 -12.22 -16.94 -5.83
CA ILE A 308 -12.48 -16.40 -7.16
C ILE A 308 -11.53 -17.05 -8.17
N LYS A 309 -12.11 -17.74 -9.15
CA LYS A 309 -11.41 -18.31 -10.29
C LYS A 309 -11.95 -17.68 -11.56
N LEU A 310 -11.05 -17.20 -12.41
CA LEU A 310 -11.43 -16.80 -13.76
C LEU A 310 -11.43 -18.06 -14.63
N ASP A 311 -12.62 -18.49 -15.05
CA ASP A 311 -12.75 -19.63 -15.95
C ASP A 311 -12.15 -19.30 -17.33
N VAL A 312 -11.46 -20.30 -17.88
CA VAL A 312 -11.11 -20.33 -19.30
C VAL A 312 -12.42 -20.57 -20.03
N GLY A 313 -12.96 -19.56 -20.70
CA GLY A 313 -13.91 -19.84 -21.77
C GLY A 313 -13.22 -20.78 -22.75
N ILE A 314 -13.77 -21.99 -22.89
CA ILE A 314 -13.47 -22.94 -23.98
C ILE A 314 -13.72 -22.24 -25.31
#